data_AF-A0A1L8TLL7-F1
#
_entry.id   AF-A0A1L8TLL7-F1
#
_cell.length_a   1.000
_cell.length_b   1.000
_cell.length_c   1.000
_cell.angle_alpha   90.00
_cell.angle_beta   90.00
_cell.angle_gamma   90.00
#
_symmetry.space_group_name_H-M   'P 1'
#
loop_
_entity.id
_entity.type
_entity.pdbx_description
1 polymer ?
#
loop_
_entity_poly.entity_id
_entity_poly.type
_entity_poly.pdbx_seq_one_letter_code
_entity_poly.pdbx_strand_id
1 'polypeptide(L)'
;MVYGRKQGIIGGIMNPKELKEYIDEKAPNAYETFFASAKEYQNEKNQKRQPAKRWNERKVDRSVEKMWDGVISTIHNSLSLNIKGEDRKSYEAWVEFIEKSEFLVSFEEQIAEIEFE
;
A
#
# COMPACT_ATOMS: atom_id res chain seq x y z
N MET A 1 28.68 0.44 9.58
CA MET A 1 27.25 0.51 9.94
C MET A 1 26.51 -0.51 9.12
N VAL A 2 25.73 -1.35 9.81
CA VAL A 2 25.14 -2.59 9.32
C VAL A 2 23.79 -2.29 8.67
N TYR A 3 23.66 -2.45 7.35
CA TYR A 3 22.34 -2.70 6.77
C TYR A 3 22.17 -4.21 6.70
N GLY A 4 21.65 -4.76 7.80
CA GLY A 4 21.40 -6.18 7.96
C GLY A 4 20.42 -6.65 6.90
N ARG A 5 20.81 -7.70 6.18
CA ARG A 5 19.92 -8.58 5.43
C ARG A 5 18.68 -8.89 6.27
N LYS A 6 17.52 -8.34 5.91
CA LYS A 6 16.25 -9.00 6.19
C LYS A 6 16.19 -10.23 5.30
N GLN A 7 16.48 -11.38 5.90
CA GLN A 7 16.25 -12.70 5.33
C GLN A 7 14.78 -12.81 4.92
N GLY A 8 14.47 -12.81 3.63
CA GLY A 8 13.10 -12.97 3.13
C GLY A 8 12.84 -12.52 1.69
N ILE A 9 13.65 -11.62 1.13
CA ILE A 9 13.53 -11.22 -0.27
C ILE A 9 14.32 -12.23 -1.10
N ILE A 10 13.64 -13.28 -1.57
CA ILE A 10 14.17 -14.17 -2.60
C ILE A 10 14.47 -13.25 -3.79
N GLY A 11 15.69 -13.27 -4.34
CA GLY A 11 16.13 -12.41 -5.45
C GLY A 11 15.35 -12.64 -6.76
N GLY A 12 14.05 -12.36 -6.75
CA GLY A 12 13.09 -12.48 -7.82
C GLY A 12 12.22 -11.23 -7.93
N ILE A 13 11.08 -11.36 -8.60
CA ILE A 13 10.15 -10.25 -8.86
C ILE A 13 9.63 -9.69 -7.53
N MET A 14 9.68 -8.35 -7.35
CA MET A 14 8.99 -7.69 -6.23
C MET A 14 7.51 -8.03 -6.30
N ASN A 15 6.95 -8.66 -5.26
CA ASN A 15 5.53 -9.00 -5.18
C ASN A 15 4.72 -7.92 -4.40
N PRO A 16 3.37 -7.96 -4.39
CA PRO A 16 2.58 -6.94 -3.70
C PRO A 16 2.88 -6.78 -2.21
N LYS A 17 3.23 -7.87 -1.51
CA LYS A 17 3.59 -7.80 -0.08
C LYS A 17 4.92 -7.08 0.11
N GLU A 18 5.91 -7.37 -0.73
CA GLU A 18 7.21 -6.71 -0.69
C GLU A 18 7.10 -5.22 -1.07
N LEU A 19 6.24 -4.89 -2.05
CA LEU A 19 5.95 -3.50 -2.39
C LEU A 19 5.28 -2.76 -1.22
N LYS A 20 4.33 -3.41 -0.52
CA LYS A 20 3.71 -2.85 0.69
C LYS A 20 4.76 -2.56 1.75
N GLU A 21 5.60 -3.53 2.08
CA GLU A 21 6.67 -3.35 3.09
C GLU A 21 7.63 -2.22 2.69
N TYR A 22 7.93 -2.09 1.39
CA TYR A 22 8.76 -1.00 0.87
C TYR A 22 8.07 0.37 1.02
N ILE A 23 6.80 0.50 0.62
CA ILE A 23 6.04 1.76 0.75
C ILE A 23 5.84 2.13 2.22
N ASP A 24 5.49 1.18 3.09
CA ASP A 24 5.30 1.43 4.52
C ASP A 24 6.62 1.92 5.18
N GLU A 25 7.80 1.49 4.68
CA GLU A 25 9.10 1.97 5.16
C GLU A 25 9.49 3.35 4.58
N LYS A 26 9.20 3.60 3.30
CA LYS A 26 9.71 4.78 2.56
C LYS A 26 8.74 5.95 2.49
N ALA A 27 7.44 5.69 2.65
CA ALA A 27 6.35 6.65 2.57
C ALA A 27 5.31 6.36 3.67
N PRO A 28 5.70 6.38 4.96
CA PRO A 28 4.80 6.03 6.07
C PRO A 28 3.58 6.96 6.15
N ASN A 29 3.72 8.22 5.70
CA ASN A 29 2.64 9.19 5.68
C ASN A 29 1.50 8.78 4.73
N ALA A 30 1.80 8.09 3.63
CA ALA A 30 0.77 7.56 2.73
C ALA A 30 -0.14 6.58 3.48
N TYR A 31 0.45 5.61 4.19
CA TYR A 31 -0.34 4.62 4.93
C TYR A 31 -1.18 5.28 6.02
N GLU A 32 -0.58 6.17 6.82
CA GLU A 32 -1.29 6.84 7.92
C GLU A 32 -2.47 7.69 7.42
N THR A 33 -2.25 8.46 6.36
CA THR A 33 -3.28 9.32 5.76
C THR A 33 -4.43 8.49 5.18
N PHE A 34 -4.09 7.45 4.41
CA PHE A 34 -5.08 6.53 3.87
C PHE A 34 -5.88 5.85 4.99
N PHE A 35 -5.19 5.36 6.02
CA PHE A 35 -5.81 4.62 7.11
C PHE A 35 -6.81 5.50 7.88
N ALA A 36 -6.46 6.75 8.15
CA ALA A 36 -7.36 7.71 8.82
C ALA A 36 -8.64 7.92 8.02
N SER A 37 -8.54 8.32 6.75
CA SER A 37 -9.69 8.60 5.88
C SER A 37 -10.54 7.35 5.64
N ALA A 38 -9.91 6.19 5.39
CA ALA A 38 -10.62 4.93 5.20
C ALA A 38 -11.31 4.44 6.48
N LYS A 39 -10.71 4.67 7.65
CA LYS A 39 -11.31 4.32 8.95
C LYS A 39 -12.53 5.19 9.25
N GLU A 40 -12.48 6.48 8.94
CA GLU A 40 -13.64 7.37 9.03
C GLU A 40 -14.78 6.86 8.14
N TYR A 41 -14.51 6.65 6.85
CA TYR A 41 -15.47 6.10 5.89
C TYR A 41 -16.09 4.78 6.36
N GLN A 42 -15.28 3.83 6.83
CA GLN A 42 -15.78 2.54 7.31
C GLN A 42 -16.61 2.69 8.59
N ASN A 43 -16.27 3.63 9.48
CA ASN A 43 -17.05 3.92 10.67
C ASN A 43 -18.41 4.51 10.31
N GLU A 44 -18.50 5.43 9.35
CA GLU A 44 -19.78 5.96 8.87
C GLU A 44 -20.67 4.85 8.30
N LYS A 45 -20.11 3.98 7.45
CA LYS A 45 -20.83 2.80 6.94
C LYS A 45 -21.25 1.86 8.07
N ASN A 46 -20.40 1.70 9.08
CA ASN A 46 -20.68 0.85 10.23
C ASN A 46 -21.83 1.39 11.08
N GLN A 47 -21.90 2.70 11.29
CA GLN A 47 -22.99 3.34 12.05
C GLN A 47 -24.36 3.15 11.39
N LYS A 48 -24.40 3.14 10.05
CA LYS A 48 -25.60 2.88 9.24
C LYS A 48 -26.07 1.42 9.31
N ARG A 49 -25.28 0.49 9.86
CA ARG A 49 -25.71 -0.90 10.09
C ARG A 49 -26.70 -0.98 11.25
N GLN A 50 -27.57 -2.00 11.20
CA GLN A 50 -28.41 -2.37 12.35
C GLN A 50 -27.53 -2.53 13.60
N PRO A 51 -27.95 -2.04 14.79
CA PRO A 51 -27.13 -2.06 16.00
C PRO A 51 -26.49 -3.42 16.30
N ALA A 52 -27.26 -4.51 16.18
CA ALA A 52 -26.79 -5.89 16.40
C ALA A 52 -25.80 -6.41 15.34
N LYS A 53 -25.62 -5.68 14.22
CA LYS A 53 -24.73 -6.04 13.10
C LYS A 53 -23.54 -5.08 12.96
N ARG A 54 -23.42 -4.08 13.83
CA ARG A 54 -22.27 -3.18 13.85
C ARG A 54 -21.00 -3.97 14.14
N TRP A 55 -19.96 -3.65 13.40
CA TRP A 55 -18.62 -4.18 13.56
C TRP A 55 -17.97 -3.57 14.79
N ASN A 56 -17.15 -4.36 15.47
CA ASN A 56 -16.21 -3.83 16.45
C ASN A 56 -14.99 -3.22 15.74
N GLU A 57 -14.19 -2.47 16.50
CA GLU A 57 -13.02 -1.76 15.98
C GLU A 57 -12.06 -2.68 15.22
N ARG A 58 -11.68 -3.83 15.80
CA ARG A 58 -10.81 -4.82 15.13
C ARG A 58 -11.34 -5.31 13.77
N LYS A 59 -12.65 -5.27 13.54
CA LYS A 59 -13.23 -5.63 12.24
C LYS A 59 -13.28 -4.45 11.28
N VAL A 60 -13.43 -3.23 11.79
CA VAL A 60 -13.26 -1.98 11.01
C VAL A 60 -11.81 -1.88 10.52
N ASP A 61 -10.83 -2.00 11.41
CA ASP A 61 -9.41 -1.90 11.07
C ASP A 61 -9.02 -2.95 10.03
N ARG A 62 -9.44 -4.21 10.21
CA ARG A 62 -9.22 -5.27 9.20
C ARG A 62 -9.92 -5.02 7.86
N SER A 63 -10.98 -4.21 7.84
CA SER A 63 -11.61 -3.80 6.59
C SER A 63 -10.80 -2.71 5.89
N VAL A 64 -10.24 -1.78 6.66
CA VAL A 64 -9.33 -0.73 6.17
C VAL A 64 -8.03 -1.33 5.64
N GLU A 65 -7.41 -2.28 6.36
CA GLU A 65 -6.22 -3.00 5.90
C GLU A 65 -6.45 -3.68 4.55
N LYS A 66 -7.62 -4.28 4.34
CA LYS A 66 -7.98 -4.88 3.04
C LYS A 66 -8.14 -3.85 1.92
N MET A 67 -8.62 -2.64 2.24
CA MET A 67 -8.68 -1.55 1.26
C MET A 67 -7.26 -1.13 0.87
N TRP A 68 -6.35 -1.01 1.85
CA TRP A 68 -4.93 -0.73 1.59
C TRP A 68 -4.27 -1.81 0.72
N ASP A 69 -4.50 -3.09 1.02
CA ASP A 69 -3.98 -4.19 0.20
C ASP A 69 -4.48 -4.11 -1.26
N GLY A 70 -5.69 -3.60 -1.48
CA GLY A 70 -6.25 -3.34 -2.81
C GLY A 70 -5.56 -2.19 -3.55
N VAL A 71 -5.23 -1.11 -2.84
CA VAL A 71 -4.42 0.00 -3.37
C VAL A 71 -3.05 -0.51 -3.79
N ILE A 72 -2.35 -1.23 -2.90
CA ILE A 72 -1.03 -1.79 -3.20
C ILE A 72 -1.08 -2.74 -4.38
N SER A 73 -2.09 -3.61 -4.47
CA SER A 73 -2.25 -4.52 -5.61
C SER A 73 -2.44 -3.77 -6.93
N THR A 74 -3.20 -2.68 -6.91
CA THR A 74 -3.43 -1.84 -8.10
C THR A 74 -2.15 -1.15 -8.56
N ILE A 75 -1.39 -0.59 -7.61
CA ILE A 75 -0.09 0.04 -7.87
C ILE A 75 0.92 -0.98 -8.36
N HIS A 76 1.01 -2.14 -7.71
CA HIS A 76 1.90 -3.22 -8.11
C HIS A 76 1.67 -3.60 -9.57
N ASN A 77 0.40 -3.78 -9.96
CA ASN A 77 0.04 -4.06 -11.34
C ASN A 77 0.49 -2.93 -12.29
N SER A 78 0.21 -1.67 -11.94
CA SER A 78 0.59 -0.50 -12.75
C SER A 78 2.11 -0.38 -12.92
N LEU A 79 2.88 -0.46 -11.83
CA LEU A 79 4.35 -0.46 -11.85
C LEU A 79 4.88 -1.61 -12.69
N SER A 80 4.31 -2.81 -12.52
CA SER A 80 4.71 -3.97 -13.30
C SER A 80 4.62 -3.67 -14.79
N LEU A 81 3.52 -3.08 -15.28
CA LEU A 81 3.33 -2.77 -16.70
C LEU A 81 4.35 -1.76 -17.24
N ASN A 82 4.84 -0.85 -16.41
CA ASN A 82 5.81 0.18 -16.78
C ASN A 82 7.27 -0.31 -16.73
N ILE A 83 7.58 -1.31 -15.92
CA ILE A 83 8.91 -1.93 -15.87
C ILE A 83 9.04 -2.92 -17.05
N LYS A 84 10.00 -2.64 -17.94
CA LYS A 84 10.16 -3.33 -19.23
C LYS A 84 10.90 -4.65 -19.08
N GLY A 85 10.56 -5.61 -19.96
CA GLY A 85 11.40 -6.77 -20.26
C GLY A 85 11.82 -7.61 -19.06
N GLU A 86 13.09 -8.02 -19.04
CA GLU A 86 13.66 -8.87 -17.98
C GLU A 86 13.87 -8.12 -16.67
N ASP A 87 13.94 -6.79 -16.68
CA ASP A 87 14.13 -5.95 -15.48
C ASP A 87 12.98 -6.15 -14.49
N ARG A 88 11.76 -6.42 -14.97
CA ARG A 88 10.60 -6.75 -14.11
C ARG A 88 10.85 -7.97 -13.22
N LYS A 89 11.80 -8.83 -13.60
CA LYS A 89 12.17 -10.06 -12.85
C LYS A 89 13.12 -9.82 -11.68
N SER A 90 13.66 -8.61 -11.53
CA SER A 90 14.59 -8.26 -10.46
C SER A 90 13.97 -7.27 -9.49
N TYR A 91 14.00 -7.59 -8.19
CA TYR A 91 13.64 -6.66 -7.12
C TYR A 91 14.38 -5.32 -7.22
N GLU A 92 15.67 -5.34 -7.54
CA GLU A 92 16.52 -4.14 -7.61
C GLU A 92 16.03 -3.17 -8.71
N ALA A 93 15.60 -3.69 -9.85
CA ALA A 93 15.07 -2.86 -10.94
C ALA A 93 13.74 -2.18 -10.56
N TRP A 94 12.91 -2.83 -9.73
CA TRP A 94 11.71 -2.20 -9.18
C TRP A 94 12.05 -1.05 -8.24
N VAL A 95 13.00 -1.26 -7.32
CA VAL A 95 13.49 -0.20 -6.42
C VAL A 95 14.04 0.97 -7.22
N GLU A 96 14.94 0.72 -8.17
CA GLU A 96 15.50 1.77 -9.02
C GLU A 96 14.42 2.53 -9.79
N PHE A 97 13.42 1.84 -10.34
CA PHE A 97 12.32 2.48 -11.06
C PHE A 97 11.53 3.40 -10.14
N ILE A 98 11.16 2.93 -8.94
CA ILE A 98 10.39 3.71 -7.95
C ILE A 98 11.19 4.93 -7.49
N GLU A 99 12.47 4.78 -7.19
CA GLU A 99 13.33 5.87 -6.71
C GLU A 99 13.62 6.92 -7.80
N LYS A 100 13.79 6.50 -9.06
CA LYS A 100 14.08 7.42 -10.19
C LYS A 100 12.87 8.18 -10.71
N SER A 101 11.65 7.71 -10.43
CA SER A 101 10.41 8.24 -11.02
C SER A 101 9.64 9.23 -10.14
N GLU A 102 10.19 9.64 -8.98
CA GLU A 102 9.47 10.41 -7.96
C GLU A 102 8.12 9.79 -7.56
N PHE A 103 7.96 8.47 -7.80
CA PHE A 103 6.70 7.77 -7.66
C PHE A 103 6.12 7.90 -6.25
N LEU A 104 6.96 7.82 -5.22
CA LEU A 104 6.50 7.89 -3.83
C LEU A 104 5.92 9.26 -3.47
N VAL A 105 6.46 10.35 -4.02
CA VAL A 105 5.95 11.70 -3.78
C VAL A 105 4.58 11.86 -4.41
N SER A 106 4.45 11.52 -5.70
CA SER A 106 3.16 11.55 -6.38
C SER A 106 2.14 10.59 -5.76
N PHE A 107 2.59 9.46 -5.22
CA PHE A 107 1.74 8.52 -4.52
C PHE A 107 1.22 9.09 -3.19
N GLU A 108 2.07 9.72 -2.39
CA GLU A 108 1.66 10.39 -1.15
C GLU A 108 0.63 11.50 -1.41
N GLU A 109 0.84 12.33 -2.44
CA GLU A 109 -0.09 13.38 -2.84
C GLU A 109 -1.45 12.81 -3.25
N GLN A 110 -1.47 11.79 -4.13
CA GLN A 110 -2.70 11.14 -4.55
C GLN A 110 -3.46 10.49 -3.38
N ILE A 111 -2.74 9.91 -2.41
CA ILE A 111 -3.34 9.34 -1.21
C ILE A 111 -3.88 10.43 -0.28
N ALA A 112 -3.21 11.57 -0.17
CA ALA A 112 -3.72 12.69 0.62
C ALA A 112 -5.02 13.27 0.05
N GLU A 113 -5.22 13.18 -1.25
CA GLU A 113 -6.42 13.65 -1.95
C GLU A 113 -7.51 12.57 -2.11
N ILE A 114 -7.31 11.37 -1.58
CA ILE A 114 -8.27 10.28 -1.77
C ILE A 114 -9.57 10.55 -1.00
N GLU A 115 -10.69 10.55 -1.74
CA GLU A 115 -12.04 10.64 -1.17
C GLU A 115 -12.77 9.31 -1.34
N PHE A 116 -13.52 8.90 -0.31
CA PHE A 116 -14.28 7.64 -0.31
C PHE A 116 -15.78 7.92 -0.39
N GLU A 117 -16.45 7.31 -1.37
CA GLU A 117 -17.91 7.40 -1.58
C GLU A 117 -18.68 6.13 -1.16
#